data_AF-A0A0F5L647-F1
#
_entry.id   AF-A0A0F5L647-F1
#
_cell.length_a   1.000
_cell.length_b   1.000
_cell.length_c   1.000
_cell.angle_alpha   90.00
_cell.angle_beta   90.00
_cell.angle_gamma   90.00
#
_symmetry.space_group_name_H-M   'P 1'
#
loop_
_entity.id
_entity.type
_entity.pdbx_description
1 polymer ?
#
loop_
_entity_poly.entity_id
_entity_poly.type
_entity_poly.pdbx_seq_one_letter_code
_entity_poly.pdbx_strand_id
1 'polypeptide(L)'
;MRAILYIAGILGLAGFSTAAWAKDICTLIADPASRTVLLSQGDCQTRVTPASTFKVALAVMAYDAGFITSPHDPKLPFKEGYADWGGAAWRQDTDPLMWMTNSTVWFSQRLTEQLGAETLTAYATQLGYGNADFSGDPDQNNGLKRAWISSSLKISPLEQAGFLAGLIEGKLPVSAEAMDGAIGLVQQGGTADGWTLWGKTGSAYPRLGDGTLDRAHGWGWYVGWAEKAGRRVVFVRLAQDEERQPVSAGLRARDDLIADWPDLVRPLAL
;
A
#
# COMPACT_ATOMS: atom_id res chain seq x y z
N MET A 1 49.82 -21.86 53.27
CA MET A 1 49.61 -21.89 51.81
C MET A 1 48.45 -20.97 51.48
N ARG A 2 48.70 -19.87 50.75
CA ARG A 2 47.68 -18.90 50.32
C ARG A 2 47.17 -19.32 48.94
N ALA A 3 45.88 -19.55 48.78
CA ALA A 3 45.24 -19.74 47.49
C ALA A 3 44.49 -18.44 47.13
N ILE A 4 44.94 -17.78 46.07
CA ILE A 4 44.30 -16.60 45.49
C ILE A 4 43.34 -17.13 44.41
N LEU A 5 42.03 -16.97 44.61
CA LEU A 5 41.03 -17.21 43.56
C LEU A 5 40.90 -15.95 42.70
N TYR A 6 41.20 -16.07 41.41
CA TYR A 6 40.83 -15.09 40.39
C TYR A 6 39.39 -15.34 39.96
N ILE A 7 38.50 -14.37 40.17
CA ILE A 7 37.17 -14.34 39.55
C ILE A 7 37.29 -13.49 38.29
N ALA A 8 37.42 -14.14 37.14
CA ALA A 8 37.30 -13.48 35.85
C ALA A 8 35.82 -13.25 35.53
N GLY A 9 35.44 -11.99 35.37
CA GLY A 9 34.09 -11.58 35.00
C GLY A 9 33.75 -11.97 33.57
N ILE A 10 32.53 -12.45 33.36
CA ILE A 10 31.92 -12.58 32.04
C ILE A 10 30.88 -11.47 31.94
N LEU A 11 31.24 -10.39 31.24
CA LEU A 11 30.31 -9.36 30.79
C LEU A 11 29.46 -10.00 29.67
N GLY A 12 28.23 -10.39 29.99
CA GLY A 12 27.27 -10.84 28.99
C GLY A 12 26.80 -9.65 28.15
N LEU A 13 27.35 -9.48 26.96
CA LEU A 13 26.76 -8.64 25.92
C LEU A 13 25.48 -9.33 25.43
N ALA A 14 24.33 -8.88 25.94
CA ALA A 14 23.04 -9.20 25.36
C ALA A 14 22.92 -8.47 24.02
N GLY A 15 23.32 -9.14 22.94
CA GLY A 15 23.03 -8.70 21.58
C GLY A 15 21.53 -8.84 21.32
N PHE A 16 20.84 -7.72 21.15
CA PHE A 16 19.53 -7.71 20.50
C PHE A 16 19.73 -8.03 19.03
N SER A 17 19.72 -9.31 18.68
CA SER A 17 19.59 -9.73 17.28
C SER A 17 18.12 -9.60 16.90
N THR A 18 17.72 -8.44 16.41
CA THR A 18 16.51 -8.36 15.59
C THR A 18 16.85 -9.09 14.29
N ALA A 19 16.39 -10.33 14.15
CA ALA A 19 16.36 -10.95 12.84
C ALA A 19 15.55 -9.99 11.94
N ALA A 20 16.21 -9.41 10.94
CA ALA A 20 15.59 -8.51 9.99
C ALA A 20 14.90 -9.39 8.94
N TRP A 21 13.64 -9.74 9.20
CA TRP A 21 12.87 -10.69 8.38
C TRP A 21 12.39 -10.10 7.04
N ALA A 22 12.50 -8.78 6.87
CA ALA A 22 12.26 -8.05 5.64
C ALA A 22 13.18 -6.82 5.59
N LYS A 23 13.66 -6.48 4.40
CA LYS A 23 14.43 -5.25 4.22
C LYS A 23 13.48 -4.12 3.87
N ASP A 24 13.43 -3.12 4.73
CA ASP A 24 12.80 -1.84 4.39
C ASP A 24 13.52 -1.25 3.17
N ILE A 25 12.76 -1.05 2.11
CA ILE A 25 13.24 -0.42 0.89
C ILE A 25 13.05 1.07 0.99
N CYS A 26 11.89 1.53 1.45
CA CYS A 26 11.63 2.94 1.70
C CYS A 26 10.69 3.16 2.88
N THR A 27 11.03 4.16 3.68
CA THR A 27 10.11 4.86 4.59
C THR A 27 10.13 6.33 4.24
N LEU A 28 8.96 6.90 3.95
CA LEU A 28 8.80 8.30 3.58
C LEU A 28 7.66 8.94 4.37
N ILE A 29 7.89 10.15 4.88
CA ILE A 29 6.87 11.02 5.47
C ILE A 29 6.96 12.38 4.78
N ALA A 30 5.83 12.94 4.37
CA ALA A 30 5.77 14.23 3.70
C ALA A 30 4.62 15.11 4.22
N ASP A 31 4.84 16.42 4.19
CA ASP A 31 3.80 17.41 4.39
C ASP A 31 2.92 17.48 3.12
N PRO A 32 1.61 17.21 3.20
CA PRO A 32 0.77 17.13 2.01
C PRO A 32 0.51 18.49 1.35
N ALA A 33 0.44 19.56 2.15
CA ALA A 33 0.09 20.88 1.68
C ALA A 33 1.22 21.51 0.84
N SER A 34 2.44 21.46 1.37
CA SER A 34 3.65 21.99 0.75
C SER A 34 4.37 20.97 -0.15
N ARG A 35 4.01 19.68 -0.05
CA ARG A 35 4.68 18.54 -0.72
C ARG A 35 6.16 18.39 -0.33
N THR A 36 6.53 18.93 0.83
CA THR A 36 7.89 18.80 1.36
C THR A 36 8.07 17.41 1.98
N VAL A 37 9.11 16.69 1.55
CA VAL A 37 9.51 15.43 2.19
C VAL A 37 10.17 15.75 3.54
N LEU A 38 9.55 15.27 4.62
CA LEU A 38 10.00 15.47 6.00
C LEU A 38 10.97 14.35 6.44
N LEU A 39 10.74 13.14 5.94
CA LEU A 39 11.58 11.97 6.16
C LEU A 39 11.64 11.14 4.88
N SER A 40 12.84 10.67 4.52
CA SER A 40 13.06 9.71 3.44
C SER A 40 14.24 8.83 3.80
N GLN A 41 13.99 7.55 4.01
CA GLN A 41 14.98 6.55 4.36
C GLN A 41 14.92 5.42 3.33
N GLY A 42 16.07 5.04 2.78
CA GLY A 42 16.16 4.00 1.74
C GLY A 42 15.93 4.52 0.32
N ASP A 43 15.58 3.61 -0.60
CA ASP A 43 15.26 3.90 -1.99
C ASP A 43 13.76 4.19 -2.17
N CYS A 44 13.44 5.48 -2.16
CA CYS A 44 12.08 5.97 -2.36
C CYS A 44 11.77 6.37 -3.82
N GLN A 45 12.67 6.09 -4.77
CA GLN A 45 12.54 6.51 -6.17
C GLN A 45 12.27 5.35 -7.13
N THR A 46 12.72 4.14 -6.82
CA THR A 46 12.48 2.98 -7.70
C THR A 46 11.00 2.62 -7.74
N ARG A 47 10.46 2.53 -8.97
CA ARG A 47 9.08 2.11 -9.19
C ARG A 47 8.94 0.59 -9.09
N VAL A 48 7.96 0.14 -8.30
CA VAL A 48 7.58 -1.28 -8.21
C VAL A 48 6.07 -1.42 -8.34
N THR A 49 5.55 -2.65 -8.34
CA THR A 49 4.12 -2.87 -8.48
C THR A 49 3.36 -2.29 -7.27
N PRO A 50 2.22 -1.57 -7.47
CA PRO A 50 1.44 -1.02 -6.35
C PRO A 50 0.68 -2.10 -5.57
N ALA A 51 0.38 -3.24 -6.20
CA ALA A 51 -0.50 -4.25 -5.64
C ALA A 51 -1.85 -3.63 -5.21
N SER A 52 -2.39 -4.05 -4.06
CA SER A 52 -3.67 -3.56 -3.55
C SER A 52 -3.69 -2.08 -3.14
N THR A 53 -2.57 -1.35 -3.12
CA THR A 53 -2.59 0.10 -2.88
C THR A 53 -3.20 0.87 -4.06
N PHE A 54 -3.15 0.29 -5.28
CA PHE A 54 -3.82 0.85 -6.45
C PHE A 54 -5.34 1.03 -6.25
N LYS A 55 -5.95 0.29 -5.31
CA LYS A 55 -7.38 0.45 -4.99
C LYS A 55 -7.73 1.88 -4.57
N VAL A 56 -6.80 2.64 -3.98
CA VAL A 56 -7.05 4.05 -3.62
C VAL A 56 -7.24 4.90 -4.89
N ALA A 57 -6.33 4.78 -5.86
CA ALA A 57 -6.46 5.47 -7.15
C ALA A 57 -7.68 4.97 -7.94
N LEU A 58 -7.92 3.64 -7.96
CA LEU A 58 -9.09 3.07 -8.62
C LEU A 58 -10.41 3.53 -7.99
N ALA A 59 -10.45 3.76 -6.67
CA ALA A 59 -11.63 4.32 -6.01
C ALA A 59 -11.91 5.74 -6.52
N VAL A 60 -10.89 6.60 -6.60
CA VAL A 60 -11.01 7.95 -7.18
C VAL A 60 -11.59 7.87 -8.59
N MET A 61 -11.01 7.01 -9.46
CA MET A 61 -11.49 6.82 -10.83
C MET A 61 -12.94 6.33 -10.89
N ALA A 62 -13.30 5.36 -10.05
CA ALA A 62 -14.61 4.74 -10.07
C ALA A 62 -15.71 5.65 -9.52
N TYR A 63 -15.42 6.49 -8.52
CA TYR A 63 -16.34 7.53 -8.08
C TYR A 63 -16.51 8.62 -9.15
N ASP A 64 -15.42 9.11 -9.73
CA ASP A 64 -15.47 10.18 -10.73
C ASP A 64 -16.21 9.74 -12.00
N ALA A 65 -16.03 8.49 -12.42
CA ALA A 65 -16.77 7.89 -13.52
C ALA A 65 -18.22 7.48 -13.16
N GLY A 66 -18.63 7.64 -11.90
CA GLY A 66 -19.98 7.31 -11.43
C GLY A 66 -20.30 5.81 -11.29
N PHE A 67 -19.29 4.94 -11.37
CA PHE A 67 -19.45 3.50 -11.13
C PHE A 67 -19.60 3.16 -9.65
N ILE A 68 -19.03 3.98 -8.76
CA ILE A 68 -19.28 3.94 -7.32
C ILE A 68 -19.97 5.24 -6.95
N THR A 69 -21.06 5.16 -6.20
CA THR A 69 -21.83 6.34 -5.78
C THR A 69 -21.82 6.52 -4.26
N SER A 70 -21.55 5.46 -3.51
CA SER A 70 -21.49 5.49 -2.05
C SER A 70 -20.62 4.34 -1.51
N PRO A 71 -20.28 4.33 -0.21
CA PRO A 71 -19.56 3.21 0.38
C PRO A 71 -20.24 1.84 0.26
N HIS A 72 -21.55 1.81 -0.02
CA HIS A 72 -22.35 0.59 -0.11
C HIS A 72 -22.97 0.36 -1.49
N ASP A 73 -22.65 1.19 -2.49
CA ASP A 73 -23.20 1.08 -3.84
C ASP A 73 -22.12 1.30 -4.91
N PRO A 74 -21.96 0.36 -5.86
CA PRO A 74 -22.78 -0.82 -6.10
C PRO A 74 -22.40 -2.00 -5.21
N LYS A 75 -23.41 -2.78 -4.82
CA LYS A 75 -23.18 -4.11 -4.26
C LYS A 75 -23.18 -5.13 -5.39
N LEU A 76 -22.01 -5.70 -5.68
CA LEU A 76 -21.83 -6.66 -6.76
C LEU A 76 -21.82 -8.10 -6.22
N PRO A 77 -22.53 -9.04 -6.88
CA PRO A 77 -22.51 -10.44 -6.46
C PRO A 77 -21.22 -11.14 -6.86
N PHE A 78 -20.73 -12.01 -5.98
CA PHE A 78 -19.66 -12.94 -6.33
C PHE A 78 -20.16 -13.97 -7.35
N LYS A 79 -19.31 -14.33 -8.33
CA LYS A 79 -19.60 -15.39 -9.30
C LYS A 79 -18.49 -16.42 -9.31
N GLU A 80 -18.86 -17.68 -9.53
CA GLU A 80 -17.88 -18.74 -9.72
C GLU A 80 -16.91 -18.39 -10.86
N GLY A 81 -15.62 -18.67 -10.64
CA GLY A 81 -14.53 -18.30 -11.55
C GLY A 81 -13.89 -16.93 -11.26
N TYR A 82 -14.45 -16.11 -10.36
CA TYR A 82 -13.78 -14.90 -9.89
C TYR A 82 -12.60 -15.24 -8.98
N ALA A 83 -11.58 -14.37 -8.96
CA ALA A 83 -10.44 -14.52 -8.06
C ALA A 83 -10.91 -14.55 -6.61
N ASP A 84 -10.50 -15.55 -5.83
CA ASP A 84 -11.00 -15.82 -4.49
C ASP A 84 -9.88 -16.06 -3.47
N TRP A 85 -8.71 -15.44 -3.71
CA TRP A 85 -7.49 -15.63 -2.92
C TRP A 85 -7.65 -15.26 -1.44
N GLY A 86 -8.61 -14.40 -1.11
CA GLY A 86 -8.98 -14.05 0.27
C GLY A 86 -9.95 -15.04 0.94
N GLY A 87 -10.26 -16.17 0.30
CA GLY A 87 -11.14 -17.20 0.83
C GLY A 87 -12.59 -16.73 1.01
N ALA A 88 -13.22 -17.16 2.10
CA ALA A 88 -14.63 -16.88 2.38
C ALA A 88 -14.97 -15.37 2.34
N ALA A 89 -14.05 -14.50 2.77
CA ALA A 89 -14.24 -13.06 2.76
C ALA A 89 -14.46 -12.48 1.35
N TRP A 90 -13.98 -13.17 0.30
CA TRP A 90 -14.15 -12.75 -1.09
C TRP A 90 -15.30 -13.48 -1.81
N ARG A 91 -15.81 -14.59 -1.27
CA ARG A 91 -16.87 -15.41 -1.88
C ARG A 91 -18.26 -14.97 -1.41
N GLN A 92 -18.52 -13.66 -1.49
CA GLN A 92 -19.77 -13.03 -1.08
C GLN A 92 -19.99 -11.75 -1.87
N ASP A 93 -21.23 -11.28 -1.88
CA ASP A 93 -21.55 -9.96 -2.40
C ASP A 93 -20.68 -8.91 -1.72
N THR A 94 -20.05 -8.07 -2.51
CA THR A 94 -19.08 -7.08 -2.04
C THR A 94 -19.54 -5.72 -2.50
N ASP A 95 -19.52 -4.76 -1.58
CA ASP A 95 -19.69 -3.34 -1.82
C ASP A 95 -18.33 -2.62 -1.76
N PRO A 96 -18.25 -1.31 -2.09
CA PRO A 96 -16.98 -0.56 -2.08
C PRO A 96 -16.24 -0.56 -0.73
N LEU A 97 -16.96 -0.50 0.39
CA LEU A 97 -16.36 -0.55 1.72
C LEU A 97 -15.74 -1.91 2.01
N MET A 98 -16.47 -3.00 1.73
CA MET A 98 -15.97 -4.37 1.85
C MET A 98 -14.80 -4.61 0.89
N TRP A 99 -14.86 -4.05 -0.33
CA TRP A 99 -13.79 -4.14 -1.32
C TRP A 99 -12.47 -3.58 -0.79
N MET A 100 -12.51 -2.41 -0.16
CA MET A 100 -11.31 -1.80 0.42
C MET A 100 -10.83 -2.57 1.65
N THR A 101 -11.75 -2.96 2.53
CA THR A 101 -11.49 -3.67 3.79
C THR A 101 -10.86 -5.04 3.56
N ASN A 102 -11.50 -5.89 2.77
CA ASN A 102 -11.04 -7.26 2.49
C ASN A 102 -10.00 -7.31 1.37
N SER A 103 -9.74 -6.18 0.73
CA SER A 103 -8.87 -6.06 -0.43
C SER A 103 -9.28 -6.94 -1.63
N THR A 104 -10.60 -7.14 -1.80
CA THR A 104 -11.22 -8.03 -2.78
C THR A 104 -10.77 -7.74 -4.21
N VAL A 105 -9.90 -8.58 -4.79
CA VAL A 105 -9.31 -8.31 -6.11
C VAL A 105 -10.34 -8.41 -7.23
N TRP A 106 -11.27 -9.36 -7.16
CA TRP A 106 -12.26 -9.52 -8.24
C TRP A 106 -13.16 -8.29 -8.39
N PHE A 107 -13.43 -7.54 -7.32
CA PHE A 107 -14.21 -6.31 -7.39
C PHE A 107 -13.44 -5.23 -8.16
N SER A 108 -12.12 -5.07 -7.91
CA SER A 108 -11.25 -4.22 -8.74
C SER A 108 -11.31 -4.63 -10.20
N GLN A 109 -11.27 -5.93 -10.50
CA GLN A 109 -11.34 -6.43 -11.88
C GLN A 109 -12.67 -6.09 -12.56
N ARG A 110 -13.78 -6.01 -11.83
CA ARG A 110 -15.06 -5.55 -12.41
C ARG A 110 -15.00 -4.06 -12.75
N LEU A 111 -14.48 -3.23 -11.84
CA LEU A 111 -14.34 -1.80 -12.07
C LEU A 111 -13.42 -1.49 -13.27
N THR A 112 -12.26 -2.15 -13.35
CA THR A 112 -11.31 -1.96 -14.45
C THR A 112 -11.85 -2.48 -15.78
N GLU A 113 -12.62 -3.57 -15.79
CA GLU A 113 -13.33 -4.04 -16.99
C GLU A 113 -14.40 -3.04 -17.46
N GLN A 114 -15.11 -2.39 -16.54
CA GLN A 114 -16.10 -1.36 -16.89
C GLN A 114 -15.46 -0.06 -17.39
N LEU A 115 -14.34 0.36 -16.78
CA LEU A 115 -13.60 1.55 -17.19
C LEU A 115 -12.91 1.36 -18.55
N GLY A 116 -12.30 0.19 -18.78
CA GLY A 116 -11.47 -0.07 -19.95
C GLY A 116 -10.07 0.53 -19.85
N ALA A 117 -9.15 0.02 -20.68
CA ALA A 117 -7.70 0.26 -20.51
C ALA A 117 -7.30 1.69 -20.87
N GLU A 118 -7.95 2.26 -21.90
CA GLU A 118 -7.73 3.64 -22.33
C GLU A 118 -8.13 4.63 -21.22
N THR A 119 -9.33 4.46 -20.66
CA THR A 119 -9.83 5.28 -19.55
C THR A 119 -8.94 5.18 -18.31
N LEU A 120 -8.50 3.97 -17.94
CA LEU A 120 -7.57 3.76 -16.82
C LEU A 120 -6.24 4.47 -17.04
N THR A 121 -5.69 4.38 -18.26
CA THR A 121 -4.44 5.03 -18.63
C THR A 121 -4.57 6.55 -18.61
N ALA A 122 -5.68 7.09 -19.13
CA ALA A 122 -5.98 8.51 -19.11
C ALA A 122 -6.10 9.04 -17.67
N TYR A 123 -6.90 8.39 -16.82
CA TYR A 123 -7.00 8.75 -15.41
C TYR A 123 -5.64 8.66 -14.71
N ALA A 124 -4.91 7.56 -14.82
CA ALA A 124 -3.63 7.41 -14.13
C ALA A 124 -2.62 8.47 -14.59
N THR A 125 -2.60 8.83 -15.87
CA THR A 125 -1.77 9.93 -16.39
C THR A 125 -2.17 11.26 -15.75
N GLN A 126 -3.48 11.56 -15.73
CA GLN A 126 -4.03 12.79 -15.17
C GLN A 126 -3.77 12.92 -13.66
N LEU A 127 -3.85 11.80 -12.94
CA LEU A 127 -3.60 11.69 -11.50
C LEU A 127 -2.10 11.63 -11.16
N GLY A 128 -1.21 11.55 -12.17
CA GLY A 128 0.23 11.37 -11.96
C GLY A 128 0.61 10.04 -11.31
N TYR A 129 -0.15 8.98 -11.56
CA TYR A 129 -0.01 7.68 -10.91
C TYR A 129 1.04 6.80 -11.60
N GLY A 130 2.30 6.99 -11.21
CA GLY A 130 3.42 6.14 -11.63
C GLY A 130 3.68 6.18 -13.14
N ASN A 131 3.85 5.01 -13.75
CA ASN A 131 4.03 4.89 -15.21
C ASN A 131 2.72 4.83 -16.01
N ALA A 132 1.55 4.82 -15.34
CA ALA A 132 0.23 4.73 -15.95
C ALA A 132 0.04 3.57 -16.97
N ASP A 133 0.81 2.48 -16.84
CA ASP A 133 0.83 1.40 -17.83
C ASP A 133 -0.15 0.27 -17.47
N PHE A 134 -1.25 0.16 -18.22
CA PHE A 134 -2.26 -0.89 -18.07
C PHE A 134 -2.21 -1.96 -19.16
N SER A 135 -1.09 -2.12 -19.87
CA SER A 135 -0.93 -3.16 -20.91
C SER A 135 -1.01 -4.59 -20.37
N GLY A 136 -0.56 -4.81 -19.13
CA GLY A 136 -0.49 -6.13 -18.50
C GLY A 136 0.77 -6.92 -18.88
N ASP A 137 0.70 -8.24 -18.73
CA ASP A 137 1.80 -9.14 -19.08
C ASP A 137 1.86 -9.32 -20.62
N PRO A 138 3.07 -9.35 -21.24
CA PRO A 138 3.23 -9.51 -22.68
C PRO A 138 2.45 -10.72 -23.23
N ASP A 139 1.73 -10.50 -24.32
CA ASP A 139 0.92 -11.49 -25.04
C ASP A 139 -0.19 -12.18 -24.21
N GLN A 140 -0.52 -11.69 -23.01
CA GLN A 140 -1.55 -12.28 -22.15
C GLN A 140 -2.91 -11.57 -22.23
N ASN A 141 -2.97 -10.36 -22.79
CA ASN A 141 -4.17 -9.51 -22.84
C ASN A 141 -4.89 -9.41 -21.47
N ASN A 142 -4.09 -9.21 -20.40
CA ASN A 142 -4.57 -9.32 -19.02
C ASN A 142 -4.50 -8.00 -18.23
N GLY A 143 -4.21 -6.87 -18.90
CA GLY A 143 -4.03 -5.55 -18.28
C GLY A 143 -5.15 -5.15 -17.32
N LEU A 144 -6.40 -5.27 -17.76
CA LEU A 144 -7.59 -4.97 -16.95
C LEU A 144 -7.74 -5.88 -15.72
N LYS A 145 -7.05 -7.01 -15.66
CA LYS A 145 -7.15 -7.97 -14.56
C LYS A 145 -5.92 -7.99 -13.65
N ARG A 146 -4.76 -7.55 -14.17
CA ARG A 146 -3.45 -7.83 -13.57
C ARG A 146 -2.44 -6.70 -13.61
N ALA A 147 -2.64 -5.61 -14.35
CA ALA A 147 -1.61 -4.56 -14.51
C ALA A 147 -1.01 -4.10 -13.16
N TRP A 148 -1.83 -3.95 -12.13
CA TRP A 148 -1.42 -3.53 -10.79
C TRP A 148 -0.86 -4.63 -9.88
N ILE A 149 -0.79 -5.90 -10.33
CA ILE A 149 -0.37 -7.07 -9.53
C ILE A 149 0.82 -7.77 -10.19
N SER A 150 2.03 -7.28 -9.87
CA SER A 150 3.30 -7.79 -10.41
C SER A 150 3.32 -7.85 -11.93
N SER A 151 2.84 -6.78 -12.56
CA SER A 151 2.73 -6.64 -14.00
C SER A 151 3.16 -5.23 -14.43
N SER A 152 2.58 -4.69 -15.51
CA SER A 152 2.97 -3.46 -16.19
C SER A 152 2.92 -2.19 -15.34
N LEU A 153 1.92 -2.02 -14.47
CA LEU A 153 1.76 -0.80 -13.68
C LEU A 153 2.79 -0.76 -12.56
N LYS A 154 3.60 0.30 -12.55
CA LYS A 154 4.64 0.56 -11.54
C LYS A 154 4.54 1.98 -11.00
N ILE A 155 4.80 2.14 -9.71
CA ILE A 155 4.82 3.42 -9.01
C ILE A 155 5.91 3.39 -7.94
N SER A 156 6.59 4.52 -7.71
CA SER A 156 7.60 4.65 -6.66
C SER A 156 6.99 5.10 -5.34
N PRO A 157 7.69 4.93 -4.20
CA PRO A 157 7.25 5.49 -2.94
C PRO A 157 7.02 7.01 -2.96
N LEU A 158 7.90 7.76 -3.64
CA LEU A 158 7.75 9.21 -3.80
C LEU A 158 6.50 9.58 -4.61
N GLU A 159 6.18 8.81 -5.65
CA GLU A 159 4.98 9.02 -6.47
C GLU A 159 3.70 8.65 -5.72
N GLN A 160 3.72 7.58 -4.90
CA GLN A 160 2.62 7.26 -3.98
C GLN A 160 2.34 8.45 -3.06
N ALA A 161 3.39 9.06 -2.50
CA ALA A 161 3.26 10.21 -1.62
C ALA A 161 2.69 11.43 -2.35
N GLY A 162 3.13 11.70 -3.58
CA GLY A 162 2.61 12.78 -4.41
C GLY A 162 1.13 12.62 -4.76
N PHE A 163 0.71 11.42 -5.14
CA PHE A 163 -0.70 11.09 -5.40
C PHE A 163 -1.56 11.27 -4.13
N LEU A 164 -1.12 10.71 -3.00
CA LEU A 164 -1.85 10.81 -1.73
C LEU A 164 -1.94 12.25 -1.21
N ALA A 165 -0.88 13.04 -1.33
CA ALA A 165 -0.90 14.45 -1.00
C ALA A 165 -1.91 15.21 -1.88
N GLY A 166 -1.94 14.92 -3.19
CA GLY A 166 -2.96 15.46 -4.09
C GLY A 166 -4.39 15.11 -3.66
N LEU A 167 -4.60 13.85 -3.28
CA LEU A 167 -5.91 13.33 -2.87
C LEU A 167 -6.43 14.05 -1.62
N ILE A 168 -5.68 14.01 -0.52
CA ILE A 168 -6.16 14.51 0.78
C ILE A 168 -6.21 16.03 0.89
N GLU A 169 -5.58 16.73 -0.05
CA GLU A 169 -5.62 18.19 -0.19
C GLU A 169 -6.67 18.67 -1.20
N GLY A 170 -7.43 17.76 -1.82
CA GLY A 170 -8.43 18.13 -2.83
C GLY A 170 -7.83 18.73 -4.10
N LYS A 171 -6.60 18.32 -4.47
CA LYS A 171 -5.81 18.89 -5.57
C LYS A 171 -5.69 17.96 -6.78
N LEU A 172 -6.33 16.78 -6.76
CA LEU A 172 -6.41 15.94 -7.96
C LEU A 172 -7.41 16.55 -8.97
N PRO A 173 -7.17 16.40 -10.28
CA PRO A 173 -8.01 16.99 -11.32
C PRO A 173 -9.28 16.17 -11.60
N VAL A 174 -10.03 15.86 -10.55
CA VAL A 174 -11.31 15.14 -10.55
C VAL A 174 -12.30 15.85 -9.63
N SER A 175 -13.56 15.40 -9.58
CA SER A 175 -14.55 15.98 -8.67
C SER A 175 -14.16 15.87 -7.18
N ALA A 176 -14.55 16.87 -6.38
CA ALA A 176 -14.34 16.84 -4.94
C ALA A 176 -15.08 15.66 -4.30
N GLU A 177 -16.28 15.38 -4.80
CA GLU A 177 -17.11 14.25 -4.39
C GLU A 177 -16.40 12.91 -4.61
N ALA A 178 -15.66 12.76 -5.71
CA ALA A 178 -14.89 11.54 -5.97
C ALA A 178 -13.68 11.39 -5.04
N MET A 179 -12.99 12.49 -4.73
CA MET A 179 -11.90 12.49 -3.76
C MET A 179 -12.42 12.15 -2.36
N ASP A 180 -13.48 12.81 -1.91
CA ASP A 180 -14.10 12.58 -0.60
C ASP A 180 -14.65 11.16 -0.46
N GLY A 181 -15.31 10.65 -1.50
CA GLY A 181 -15.79 9.27 -1.56
C GLY A 181 -14.64 8.27 -1.45
N ALA A 182 -13.56 8.45 -2.21
CA ALA A 182 -12.39 7.57 -2.16
C ALA A 182 -11.67 7.63 -0.80
N ILE A 183 -11.52 8.82 -0.21
CA ILE A 183 -10.96 9.01 1.14
C ILE A 183 -11.81 8.26 2.17
N GLY A 184 -13.14 8.34 2.07
CA GLY A 184 -14.08 7.67 2.96
C GLY A 184 -14.01 6.13 2.94
N LEU A 185 -13.42 5.52 1.91
CA LEU A 185 -13.19 4.06 1.87
C LEU A 185 -11.90 3.62 2.55
N VAL A 186 -10.93 4.52 2.77
CA VAL A 186 -9.62 4.17 3.33
C VAL A 186 -9.77 3.79 4.80
N GLN A 187 -9.14 2.68 5.19
CA GLN A 187 -9.31 2.08 6.51
C GLN A 187 -8.37 2.71 7.53
N GLN A 188 -8.84 2.88 8.77
CA GLN A 188 -7.98 3.15 9.91
C GLN A 188 -7.11 1.92 10.18
N GLY A 189 -5.80 2.05 9.99
CA GLY A 189 -4.83 0.97 10.20
C GLY A 189 -4.38 0.82 11.65
N GLY A 190 -4.39 1.91 12.42
CA GLY A 190 -4.02 1.91 13.83
C GLY A 190 -3.80 3.30 14.39
N THR A 191 -3.27 3.36 15.61
CA THR A 191 -2.92 4.60 16.31
C THR A 191 -1.56 4.48 16.98
N ALA A 192 -0.72 5.51 16.91
CA ALA A 192 0.59 5.55 17.56
C ALA A 192 1.00 6.99 17.88
N ASP A 193 1.56 7.25 19.07
CA ASP A 193 1.96 8.59 19.54
C ASP A 193 0.86 9.68 19.39
N GLY A 194 -0.40 9.31 19.60
CA GLY A 194 -1.56 10.20 19.43
C GLY A 194 -1.94 10.50 17.99
N TRP A 195 -1.27 9.87 17.01
CA TRP A 195 -1.68 9.89 15.61
C TRP A 195 -2.66 8.78 15.31
N THR A 196 -3.64 9.06 14.45
CA THR A 196 -4.47 8.05 13.78
C THR A 196 -3.95 7.84 12.37
N LEU A 197 -3.62 6.60 12.02
CA LEU A 197 -3.08 6.25 10.70
C LEU A 197 -4.18 5.65 9.83
N TRP A 198 -4.42 6.26 8.67
CA TRP A 198 -5.36 5.83 7.65
C TRP A 198 -4.56 5.37 6.45
N GLY A 199 -4.84 4.18 5.92
CA GLY A 199 -4.08 3.73 4.76
C GLY A 199 -4.53 2.42 4.16
N LYS A 200 -3.82 2.04 3.10
CA LYS A 200 -4.05 0.80 2.39
C LYS A 200 -2.78 -0.04 2.29
N THR A 201 -2.95 -1.31 2.64
CA THR A 201 -1.91 -2.33 2.45
C THR A 201 -1.88 -2.85 1.01
N GLY A 202 -0.69 -3.22 0.55
CA GLY A 202 -0.46 -3.90 -0.72
C GLY A 202 0.49 -5.08 -0.56
N SER A 203 0.23 -6.19 -1.25
CA SER A 203 1.15 -7.32 -1.29
C SER A 203 1.15 -7.94 -2.67
N ALA A 204 2.34 -8.17 -3.22
CA ALA A 204 2.51 -8.87 -4.48
C ALA A 204 3.87 -9.58 -4.51
N TYR A 205 3.93 -10.68 -5.24
CA TYR A 205 5.15 -11.47 -5.38
C TYR A 205 5.76 -11.22 -6.75
N PRO A 206 7.08 -11.01 -6.87
CA PRO A 206 7.76 -11.01 -8.16
C PRO A 206 7.41 -12.27 -8.96
N ARG A 207 7.49 -12.16 -10.29
CA ARG A 207 7.39 -13.32 -11.17
C ARG A 207 8.78 -13.76 -11.59
N LEU A 208 9.02 -15.07 -11.53
CA LEU A 208 10.21 -15.69 -12.09
C LEU A 208 10.10 -15.78 -13.61
N GLY A 209 11.21 -16.10 -14.29
CA GLY A 209 11.25 -16.19 -15.75
C GLY A 209 10.30 -17.25 -16.34
N ASP A 210 9.87 -18.23 -15.54
CA ASP A 210 8.87 -19.24 -15.90
C ASP A 210 7.42 -18.82 -15.61
N GLY A 211 7.21 -17.58 -15.14
CA GLY A 211 5.91 -17.01 -14.79
C GLY A 211 5.39 -17.37 -13.40
N THR A 212 6.07 -18.26 -12.66
CA THR A 212 5.71 -18.61 -11.28
C THR A 212 6.03 -17.46 -10.30
N LEU A 213 5.44 -17.50 -9.11
CA LEU A 213 5.63 -16.45 -8.10
C LEU A 213 6.85 -16.74 -7.23
N ASP A 214 7.73 -15.76 -7.12
CA ASP A 214 8.77 -15.75 -6.10
C ASP A 214 8.15 -15.45 -4.73
N ARG A 215 7.83 -16.51 -3.99
CA ARG A 215 7.20 -16.43 -2.67
C ARG A 215 8.17 -16.08 -1.55
N ALA A 216 9.47 -16.06 -1.82
CA ALA A 216 10.48 -15.65 -0.84
C ALA A 216 10.67 -14.13 -0.81
N HIS A 217 10.45 -13.44 -1.94
CA HIS A 217 10.73 -12.01 -2.06
C HIS A 217 9.48 -11.15 -2.25
N GLY A 218 8.47 -11.33 -1.39
CA GLY A 218 7.20 -10.59 -1.47
C GLY A 218 7.37 -9.10 -1.21
N TRP A 219 6.77 -8.27 -2.07
CA TRP A 219 6.63 -6.82 -1.84
C TRP A 219 5.53 -6.54 -0.82
N GLY A 220 5.83 -5.68 0.14
CA GLY A 220 4.90 -5.19 1.16
C GLY A 220 4.78 -3.68 1.12
N TRP A 221 3.56 -3.18 0.93
CA TRP A 221 3.23 -1.76 1.00
C TRP A 221 2.31 -1.45 2.17
N TYR A 222 2.54 -0.30 2.80
CA TYR A 222 1.51 0.43 3.53
C TYR A 222 1.61 1.92 3.23
N VAL A 223 0.56 2.48 2.64
CA VAL A 223 0.55 3.87 2.15
C VAL A 223 -0.71 4.58 2.63
N GLY A 224 -0.60 5.87 2.96
CA GLY A 224 -1.74 6.63 3.45
C GLY A 224 -1.34 7.95 4.10
N TRP A 225 -2.12 8.37 5.09
CA TRP A 225 -1.88 9.58 5.87
C TRP A 225 -2.15 9.36 7.35
N ALA A 226 -1.47 10.14 8.17
CA ALA A 226 -1.66 10.16 9.61
C ALA A 226 -2.21 11.52 10.06
N GLU A 227 -3.07 11.51 11.07
CA GLU A 227 -3.68 12.73 11.63
C GLU A 227 -3.45 12.86 13.14
N LYS A 228 -3.06 14.05 13.60
CA LYS A 228 -2.95 14.40 15.03
C LYS A 228 -3.29 15.87 15.24
N ALA A 229 -4.27 16.15 16.09
CA ALA A 229 -4.67 17.52 16.46
C ALA A 229 -4.87 18.47 15.24
N GLY A 230 -5.50 17.97 14.16
CA GLY A 230 -5.75 18.75 12.94
C GLY A 230 -4.57 18.83 11.96
N ARG A 231 -3.39 18.30 12.32
CA ARG A 231 -2.25 18.15 11.42
C ARG A 231 -2.34 16.84 10.64
N ARG A 232 -1.99 16.88 9.36
CA ARG A 232 -1.90 15.72 8.47
C ARG A 232 -0.49 15.55 7.93
N VAL A 233 -0.01 14.32 7.84
CA VAL A 233 1.18 13.94 7.07
C VAL A 233 0.88 12.74 6.19
N VAL A 234 1.45 12.70 5.00
CA VAL A 234 1.43 11.51 4.14
C VAL A 234 2.56 10.58 4.57
N PHE A 235 2.30 9.28 4.60
CA PHE A 235 3.32 8.26 4.80
C PHE A 235 3.32 7.21 3.70
N VAL A 236 4.49 6.64 3.46
CA VAL A 236 4.69 5.51 2.57
C VAL A 236 5.73 4.57 3.17
N ARG A 237 5.38 3.30 3.32
CA ARG A 237 6.29 2.20 3.64
C ARG A 237 6.31 1.19 2.50
N LEU A 238 7.50 0.86 2.02
CA LEU A 238 7.78 -0.23 1.08
C LEU A 238 8.85 -1.13 1.67
N ALA A 239 8.56 -2.43 1.75
CA ALA A 239 9.51 -3.46 2.13
C ALA A 239 9.49 -4.62 1.11
N GLN A 240 10.56 -5.40 1.09
CA GLN A 240 10.59 -6.68 0.40
C GLN A 240 11.16 -7.75 1.32
N ASP A 241 10.50 -8.90 1.34
CA ASP A 241 10.97 -10.06 2.09
C ASP A 241 12.29 -10.60 1.54
N GLU A 242 13.10 -11.19 2.41
CA GLU A 242 14.29 -11.96 2.02
C GLU A 242 14.05 -13.47 2.08
N GLU A 243 12.94 -13.89 2.70
CA GLU A 243 12.48 -15.27 2.75
C GLU A 243 10.96 -15.35 2.93
N ARG A 244 10.39 -16.54 2.73
CA ARG A 244 8.94 -16.73 2.79
C ARG A 244 8.42 -16.54 4.21
N GLN A 245 7.53 -15.57 4.39
CA GLN A 245 6.86 -15.30 5.66
C GLN A 245 5.44 -15.90 5.74
N PRO A 246 4.96 -16.25 6.94
CA PRO A 246 3.58 -16.74 7.15
C PRO A 246 2.54 -15.62 7.07
N VAL A 247 2.93 -14.39 7.39
CA VAL A 247 2.09 -13.19 7.33
C VAL A 247 2.40 -12.42 6.04
N SER A 248 1.36 -11.88 5.40
CA SER A 248 1.54 -11.12 4.16
C SER A 248 2.42 -9.89 4.37
N ALA A 249 3.26 -9.59 3.37
CA ALA A 249 4.23 -8.50 3.45
C ALA A 249 3.59 -7.13 3.68
N GLY A 250 2.38 -6.89 3.15
CA GLY A 250 1.67 -5.63 3.35
C GLY A 250 1.10 -5.45 4.75
N LEU A 251 0.71 -6.55 5.43
CA LEU A 251 0.29 -6.49 6.83
C LEU A 251 1.48 -6.23 7.74
N ARG A 252 2.62 -6.88 7.49
CA ARG A 252 3.87 -6.60 8.21
C ARG A 252 4.34 -5.16 8.00
N ALA A 253 4.40 -4.68 6.75
CA ALA A 253 4.75 -3.28 6.47
C ALA A 253 3.84 -2.26 7.18
N ARG A 254 2.55 -2.59 7.39
CA ARG A 254 1.64 -1.77 8.20
C ARG A 254 2.03 -1.81 9.68
N ASP A 255 2.14 -3.02 10.23
CA ASP A 255 2.37 -3.23 11.66
C ASP A 255 3.73 -2.66 12.08
N ASP A 256 4.76 -2.86 11.26
CA ASP A 256 6.11 -2.32 11.44
C ASP A 256 6.11 -0.79 11.36
N LEU A 257 5.43 -0.18 10.38
CA LEU A 257 5.31 1.29 10.33
C LEU A 257 4.61 1.85 11.56
N ILE A 258 3.53 1.22 12.04
CA ILE A 258 2.80 1.67 13.23
C ILE A 258 3.69 1.55 14.48
N ALA A 259 4.46 0.46 14.60
CA ALA A 259 5.39 0.26 15.71
C ALA A 259 6.53 1.28 15.69
N ASP A 260 7.09 1.56 14.52
CA ASP A 260 8.18 2.55 14.32
C ASP A 260 7.69 4.00 14.42
N TRP A 261 6.39 4.24 14.27
CA TRP A 261 5.81 5.58 14.13
C TRP A 261 6.29 6.59 15.18
N PRO A 262 6.32 6.28 16.50
CA PRO A 262 6.79 7.22 17.51
C PRO A 262 8.23 7.69 17.30
N ASP A 263 9.11 6.80 16.81
CA ASP A 263 10.51 7.14 16.57
C ASP A 263 10.70 7.87 15.22
N LEU A 264 9.84 7.60 14.24
CA LEU A 264 9.85 8.31 12.96
C LEU A 264 9.40 9.78 13.10
N VAL A 265 8.40 10.07 13.93
CA VAL A 265 7.82 11.42 14.04
C VAL A 265 8.46 12.29 15.12
N ARG A 266 9.04 11.71 16.18
CA ARG A 266 9.73 12.45 17.25
C ARG A 266 10.79 13.46 16.73
N PRO A 267 11.69 13.12 15.78
CA PRO A 267 12.68 14.07 15.28
C PRO A 267 12.10 15.15 14.36
N LEU A 268 10.87 14.98 13.87
CA LEU A 268 10.22 15.90 12.94
C LEU A 268 9.51 17.07 13.65
N ALA A 269 9.43 17.05 14.99
CA ALA A 269 8.74 18.04 15.82
C ALA A 269 7.29 18.30 15.37
N LEU A 270 6.60 17.21 14.97
CA LEU A 270 5.22 17.23 14.46
C LEU A 270 4.14 17.10 15.53
#